data_AF-A0AAW0VTX2-F1
#
_entry.id   AF-A0AAW0VTX2-F1
#
_cell.length_a   1.000
_cell.length_b   1.000
_cell.length_c   1.000
_cell.angle_alpha   90.00
_cell.angle_beta   90.00
_cell.angle_gamma   90.00
#
_symmetry.space_group_name_H-M   'P 1'
#
loop_
_entity.id
_entity.type
_entity.pdbx_description
1 polymer ?
#
loop_
_entity_poly.entity_id
_entity_poly.type
_entity_poly.pdbx_seq_one_letter_code
_entity_poly.pdbx_strand_id
1 'polypeptide(L)'
;MSKFADDTKIGRIIHSEEDINELQDDLNKLMSWSEKWQMKFNVDKCKVLALGNENNPRSYNLGEVELCHTECEKDLGVMVSRNLKPRQQCLSVRNKANRLLGFISRS
;
A
#
# COMPACT_ATOMS: atom_id res chain seq x y z
N MET A 1 -6.83 11.66 2.29
CA MET A 1 -5.39 11.55 1.98
C MET A 1 -4.61 11.57 3.28
N SER A 2 -3.74 10.59 3.50
CA SER A 2 -2.83 10.54 4.64
C SER A 2 -1.39 10.62 4.12
N LYS A 3 -0.56 11.49 4.72
CA LYS A 3 0.83 11.70 4.32
C LYS A 3 1.73 11.67 5.56
N PHE A 4 2.82 10.93 5.48
CA PHE A 4 3.85 10.90 6.51
C PHE A 4 5.22 10.83 5.84
N ALA A 5 6.08 11.82 6.11
CA ALA A 5 7.37 11.97 5.43
C ALA A 5 7.19 11.90 3.88
N ASP A 6 7.86 10.95 3.23
CA ASP A 6 7.77 10.65 1.81
C ASP A 6 6.60 9.71 1.46
N ASP A 7 6.06 8.97 2.42
CA ASP A 7 4.94 8.05 2.20
C ASP A 7 3.61 8.81 2.05
N THR A 8 2.92 8.54 0.95
CA THR A 8 1.61 9.12 0.64
C THR A 8 0.59 8.02 0.39
N LYS A 9 -0.58 8.12 1.04
CA LYS A 9 -1.67 7.15 0.92
C LYS A 9 -2.96 7.87 0.54
N ILE A 10 -3.58 7.36 -0.51
CA ILE A 10 -4.93 7.73 -0.92
C ILE A 10 -5.76 6.46 -0.97
N GLY A 11 -7.05 6.60 -0.74
CA GLY A 11 -7.97 5.48 -0.70
C GLY A 11 -9.39 6.01 -0.70
N ARG A 12 -10.29 5.19 -1.23
CA ARG A 12 -11.71 5.48 -1.40
C ARG A 12 -12.48 4.20 -1.21
N ILE A 13 -13.71 4.31 -0.71
CA ILE A 13 -14.65 3.19 -0.68
C ILE A 13 -15.26 3.10 -2.07
N ILE A 14 -15.17 1.92 -2.70
CA ILE A 14 -15.63 1.75 -4.07
C ILE A 14 -16.95 0.98 -4.08
N HIS A 15 -18.00 1.60 -4.60
CA HIS A 15 -19.34 1.00 -4.76
C HIS A 15 -19.79 0.95 -6.21
N SER A 16 -19.19 1.77 -7.08
CA SER A 16 -19.58 1.97 -8.47
C SER A 16 -18.36 2.15 -9.38
N GLU A 17 -18.58 2.18 -10.69
CA GLU A 17 -17.52 2.54 -11.66
C GLU A 17 -17.08 4.00 -11.53
N GLU A 18 -18.00 4.89 -11.13
CA GLU A 18 -17.71 6.30 -10.86
C GLU A 18 -16.61 6.42 -9.78
N ASP A 19 -16.72 5.65 -8.70
CA ASP A 19 -15.74 5.66 -7.61
C ASP A 19 -14.34 5.21 -8.07
N ILE A 20 -14.27 4.30 -9.06
CA ILE A 20 -13.01 3.86 -9.67
C ILE A 20 -12.37 5.02 -10.41
N ASN A 21 -13.17 5.68 -11.26
CA ASN A 21 -12.74 6.81 -12.07
C ASN A 21 -12.31 7.98 -11.17
N GLU A 22 -13.05 8.25 -10.10
CA GLU A 22 -12.68 9.28 -9.13
C GLU A 22 -11.35 8.97 -8.42
N LEU A 23 -11.09 7.71 -8.05
CA LEU A 23 -9.80 7.33 -7.47
C LEU A 23 -8.65 7.45 -8.48
N GLN A 24 -8.89 7.09 -9.75
CA GLN A 24 -7.93 7.30 -10.82
C GLN A 24 -7.65 8.79 -11.08
N ASP A 25 -8.69 9.64 -11.04
CA ASP A 25 -8.54 11.09 -11.15
C ASP A 25 -7.76 11.68 -9.99
N ASP A 26 -7.95 11.16 -8.77
CA ASP A 26 -7.16 11.55 -7.62
C ASP A 26 -5.68 11.16 -7.78
N LEU A 27 -5.37 10.00 -8.39
CA LEU A 27 -4.00 9.62 -8.77
C LEU A 27 -3.43 10.57 -9.83
N ASN A 28 -4.21 10.95 -10.85
CA ASN A 28 -3.78 11.87 -11.90
C ASN A 28 -3.44 13.26 -11.34
N LYS A 29 -4.27 13.77 -10.42
CA LYS A 29 -4.02 15.02 -9.70
C LYS A 29 -2.78 14.93 -8.82
N LEU A 30 -2.59 13.78 -8.15
CA LEU A 30 -1.42 13.51 -7.32
C LEU A 30 -0.12 13.52 -8.15
N MET A 31 -0.15 12.90 -9.33
CA MET A 31 0.98 12.89 -10.26
C MET A 31 1.32 14.31 -10.73
N SER A 32 0.31 15.06 -11.18
CA SER A 32 0.47 16.47 -11.60
C SER A 32 1.04 17.35 -10.48
N TRP A 33 0.56 17.15 -9.25
CA TRP A 33 1.09 17.84 -8.07
C TRP A 33 2.56 17.48 -7.85
N SER A 34 2.91 16.19 -7.94
CA SER A 34 4.28 15.71 -7.73
C SER A 34 5.26 16.31 -8.75
N GLU A 35 4.84 16.47 -10.01
CA GLU A 35 5.65 17.08 -11.06
C GLU A 35 5.83 18.58 -10.83
N LYS A 36 4.73 19.28 -10.51
CA LYS A 36 4.75 20.73 -10.24
C LYS A 36 5.71 21.09 -9.10
N TRP A 37 5.74 20.28 -8.05
CA TRP A 37 6.59 20.50 -6.88
C TRP A 37 7.93 19.75 -6.94
N GLN A 38 8.24 19.09 -8.06
CA GLN A 38 9.48 18.31 -8.24
C GLN A 38 9.67 17.20 -7.18
N MET A 39 8.56 16.64 -6.68
CA MET A 39 8.51 15.57 -5.68
C MET A 39 8.07 14.24 -6.33
N LYS A 40 8.80 13.78 -7.35
CA LYS A 40 8.41 12.61 -8.15
C LYS A 40 8.24 11.35 -7.30
N PHE A 41 7.19 10.58 -7.57
CA PHE A 41 7.00 9.27 -6.96
C PHE A 41 7.99 8.24 -7.51
N ASN A 42 8.42 7.32 -6.64
CA ASN A 42 9.04 6.08 -7.08
C ASN A 42 7.93 5.08 -7.41
N VAL A 43 7.49 5.08 -8.67
CA VAL A 43 6.29 4.34 -9.10
C VAL A 43 6.43 2.83 -8.88
N ASP A 44 7.63 2.28 -9.02
CA ASP A 44 7.92 0.85 -8.78
C ASP A 44 7.68 0.42 -7.32
N LYS A 45 7.73 1.37 -6.38
CA LYS A 45 7.43 1.14 -4.96
C LYS A 45 5.96 1.40 -4.62
N CYS A 46 5.21 2.08 -5.48
CA CYS A 46 3.80 2.34 -5.28
C CYS A 46 2.99 1.07 -5.56
N LYS A 47 2.03 0.76 -4.68
CA LYS A 47 1.20 -0.44 -4.80
C LYS A 47 -0.25 -0.15 -4.48
N VAL A 48 -1.15 -0.96 -5.04
CA VAL A 48 -2.56 -0.95 -4.73
C VAL A 48 -2.88 -2.07 -3.73
N LEU A 49 -3.36 -1.70 -2.56
CA LEU A 49 -3.91 -2.62 -1.58
C LEU A 49 -5.43 -2.47 -1.55
N ALA A 50 -6.14 -3.42 -2.15
CA ALA A 50 -7.59 -3.51 -2.02
C ALA A 50 -7.91 -4.05 -0.62
N LEU A 51 -8.82 -3.38 0.11
CA LEU A 51 -9.26 -3.81 1.44
C LEU A 51 -10.69 -4.34 1.36
N GLY A 52 -10.95 -5.47 2.01
CA GLY A 52 -12.27 -6.12 2.02
C GLY A 52 -12.37 -7.33 1.10
N ASN A 53 -13.61 -7.78 0.84
CA ASN A 53 -13.94 -9.04 0.17
C ASN A 53 -14.16 -8.89 -1.35
N GLU A 54 -13.64 -7.83 -1.95
CA GLU A 54 -13.84 -7.61 -3.38
C GLU A 54 -12.95 -8.56 -4.19
N ASN A 55 -13.60 -9.39 -5.01
CA ASN A 55 -12.95 -10.44 -5.79
C ASN A 55 -12.41 -9.93 -7.14
N ASN A 56 -12.77 -8.71 -7.55
CA ASN A 56 -12.33 -8.16 -8.83
C ASN A 56 -11.25 -7.09 -8.61
N PRO A 57 -9.97 -7.40 -8.89
CA PRO A 57 -8.91 -6.40 -8.82
C PRO A 57 -9.14 -5.33 -9.89
N ARG A 58 -9.02 -4.06 -9.49
CA ARG A 58 -9.14 -2.91 -10.40
C ARG A 58 -7.76 -2.34 -10.66
N SER A 59 -7.43 -2.16 -11.92
CA SER A 59 -6.20 -1.54 -12.37
C SER A 59 -6.23 -0.04 -12.15
N TYR A 60 -5.12 0.50 -11.67
CA TYR A 60 -4.90 1.94 -11.53
C TYR A 60 -3.52 2.31 -12.06
N ASN A 61 -3.43 3.46 -12.71
CA ASN A 61 -2.19 3.96 -13.29
C ASN A 61 -1.67 5.16 -12.51
N LEU A 62 -0.35 5.26 -12.37
CA LEU A 62 0.32 6.48 -11.92
C LEU A 62 1.23 6.98 -13.05
N GLY A 63 0.72 7.95 -13.80
CA GLY A 63 1.31 8.32 -15.10
C GLY A 63 1.07 7.23 -16.13
N GLU A 64 2.13 6.76 -16.79
CA GLU A 64 2.06 5.71 -17.82
C GLU A 64 2.24 4.28 -17.26
N VAL A 65 2.43 4.15 -15.94
CA VAL A 65 2.74 2.87 -15.29
C VAL A 65 1.53 2.37 -14.51
N GLU A 66 1.11 1.14 -14.78
CA GLU A 66 0.09 0.43 -14.01
C GLU A 66 0.66 -0.03 -12.67
N LEU A 67 -0.05 0.28 -11.58
CA LEU A 67 0.37 -0.05 -10.23
C LEU A 67 0.14 -1.52 -9.91
N CYS A 68 1.14 -2.16 -9.32
CA CYS A 68 1.02 -3.55 -8.90
C CYS A 68 0.10 -3.70 -7.68
N HIS A 69 -0.72 -4.75 -7.69
CA HIS A 69 -1.51 -5.15 -6.53
C HIS A 69 -0.64 -5.86 -5.49
N THR A 70 -0.97 -5.65 -4.21
CA THR A 70 -0.38 -6.41 -3.10
C THR A 70 -1.48 -6.91 -2.16
N GLU A 71 -1.25 -8.08 -1.57
CA GLU A 71 -2.12 -8.66 -0.53
C GLU A 71 -1.79 -8.14 0.87
N CYS A 72 -0.58 -7.63 1.06
CA CYS A 72 -0.11 -7.11 2.33
C CYS A 72 0.98 -6.08 2.11
N GLU A 73 0.85 -4.93 2.78
CA GLU A 73 1.84 -3.85 2.71
C GLU A 73 2.25 -3.44 4.12
N LYS A 74 3.50 -3.02 4.26
CA LYS A 74 4.03 -2.57 5.55
C LYS A 74 3.97 -1.05 5.62
N ASP A 75 3.24 -0.54 6.60
CA ASP A 75 3.11 0.88 6.83
C ASP A 75 3.54 1.25 8.26
N LEU A 76 4.51 2.16 8.40
CA LEU A 76 5.04 2.61 9.70
C LEU A 76 5.40 1.48 10.68
N GLY A 77 5.84 0.32 10.16
CA GLY A 77 6.18 -0.84 10.99
C GLY A 77 5.04 -1.84 11.21
N VAL A 78 3.84 -1.55 10.73
CA VAL A 78 2.64 -2.39 10.86
C VAL A 78 2.29 -3.01 9.51
N MET A 79 2.10 -4.32 9.48
CA MET A 79 1.61 -5.04 8.30
C MET A 79 0.09 -4.86 8.18
N VAL A 80 -0.36 -4.28 7.07
CA VAL A 80 -1.77 -4.16 6.71
C VAL A 80 -2.07 -5.17 5.61
N SER A 81 -3.00 -6.08 5.84
CA SER A 81 -3.42 -7.10 4.86
C SER A 81 -4.76 -6.77 4.24
N ARG A 82 -5.03 -7.28 3.03
CA ARG A 82 -6.32 -7.14 2.31
C ARG A 82 -7.53 -7.43 3.21
N ASN A 83 -7.44 -8.49 3.98
CA ASN A 83 -8.52 -8.96 4.86
C ASN A 83 -8.54 -8.30 6.25
N LEU A 84 -7.64 -7.33 6.51
CA LEU A 84 -7.48 -6.62 7.78
C LEU A 84 -7.22 -7.52 9.00
N LYS A 85 -6.88 -8.80 8.78
CA LYS A 85 -6.55 -9.73 9.87
C LYS A 85 -5.12 -9.51 10.33
N PRO A 86 -4.85 -9.47 11.66
CA PRO A 86 -3.51 -9.21 12.19
C PRO A 86 -2.54 -10.39 12.00
N ARG A 87 -2.96 -11.48 11.35
CA ARG A 87 -2.18 -12.72 11.20
C ARG A 87 -0.78 -12.46 10.64
N GLN A 88 -0.66 -11.66 9.58
CA GLN A 88 0.64 -11.36 8.97
C GLN A 88 1.55 -10.56 9.93
N GLN A 89 0.98 -9.60 10.65
CA GLN A 89 1.70 -8.87 11.70
C GLN A 89 2.19 -9.81 12.80
N CYS A 90 1.32 -10.69 13.32
CA CYS A 90 1.67 -11.66 14.35
C CYS A 90 2.80 -12.60 13.90
N LEU A 91 2.71 -13.12 12.66
CA LEU A 91 3.76 -13.98 12.09
C LEU A 91 5.08 -13.23 11.95
N SER A 92 5.05 -11.98 11.50
CA SER A 92 6.24 -11.12 11.37
C SER A 92 6.93 -10.90 12.72
N VAL A 93 6.17 -10.53 13.75
CA VAL A 93 6.69 -10.32 15.12
C VAL A 93 7.24 -11.62 15.72
N ARG A 94 6.50 -12.73 15.61
CA ARG A 94 6.94 -14.05 16.08
C ARG A 94 8.25 -14.45 15.43
N ASN A 95 8.36 -14.31 14.11
CA ASN A 95 9.57 -14.70 13.37
C ASN A 95 10.77 -13.82 13.77
N LYS A 96 10.55 -12.52 14.05
CA LYS A 96 11.60 -11.63 14.58
C LYS A 96 12.08 -12.08 15.97
N ALA A 97 11.15 -12.44 16.86
CA ALA A 97 11.49 -12.97 18.18
C ALA A 97 12.26 -14.29 18.10
N ASN A 98 11.84 -15.22 17.24
CA ASN A 98 12.52 -16.50 17.04
C ASN A 98 13.94 -16.34 16.48
N ARG A 99 14.17 -15.35 15.58
CA ARG A 99 15.52 -15.03 15.12
C ARG A 99 16.41 -14.57 16.26
N LEU A 100 15.92 -13.66 17.12
CA LEU A 100 16.66 -13.20 18.31
C LEU A 100 16.95 -14.34 19.29
N LEU A 101 15.96 -15.20 19.55
CA LEU A 101 16.15 -16.38 20.39
C LEU A 101 17.24 -17.30 19.82
N GLY A 102 17.23 -17.54 18.51
CA GLY A 102 18.25 -18.35 17.85
C GLY A 102 19.66 -17.77 17.93
N PHE A 103 19.81 -16.44 17.99
CA PHE A 103 21.11 -15.81 18.26
C PHE A 103 21.56 -16.06 19.71
N ILE A 104 20.65 -15.87 20.68
CA ILE A 104 20.95 -16.09 22.10
C ILE A 104 21.29 -17.55 22.39
N SER A 105 20.54 -18.50 21.82
CA SER A 105 20.73 -19.94 22.08
C SER A 105 21.96 -20.55 21.41
N ARG A 106 22.59 -19.83 20.47
CA ARG A 106 23.82 -20.24 19.76
C ARG A 106 25.06 -19.49 20.26
N SER A 107 24.88 -18.56 21.20
CA SER A 107 25.96 -17.88 21.92
C SER A 107 26.31 -18.68 23.17
#